data_AF-A0A0C3D8B7-F1
#
_entry.id   AF-A0A0C3D8B7-F1
#
_cell.length_a   1.000
_cell.length_b   1.000
_cell.length_c   1.000
_cell.angle_alpha   90.00
_cell.angle_beta   90.00
_cell.angle_gamma   90.00
#
_symmetry.space_group_name_H-M   'P 1'
#
loop_
_entity.id
_entity.type
_entity.pdbx_description
1 polymer ?
#
loop_
_entity_poly.entity_id
_entity_poly.type
_entity_poly.pdbx_seq_one_letter_code
_entity_poly.pdbx_strand_id
1 'polypeptide(L)' 'HLRMHGHTHKDRQKARCPWAGCSRVMRWTNVARHIKESHLGVKVHCEKCGKAYKREETLAAHEKIC' A
#
# COMPACT_ATOMS: atom_id res chain seq x y z
N HIS A 1 -18.04 3.51 -35.97
CA HIS A 1 -16.99 3.45 -34.94
C HIS A 1 -17.58 3.95 -33.63
N LEU A 2 -18.16 3.04 -32.84
CA LEU A 2 -18.91 3.38 -31.63
C LEU A 2 -17.95 3.84 -30.52
N ARG A 3 -17.89 5.15 -30.29
CA ARG A 3 -17.26 5.76 -29.11
C ARG A 3 -18.24 5.62 -27.94
N MET A 4 -18.32 4.41 -27.41
CA MET A 4 -19.16 4.09 -26.26
C MET A 4 -18.51 4.57 -24.95
N HIS A 5 -19.17 5.57 -24.36
CA HIS A 5 -19.52 5.68 -22.93
C HIS A 5 -18.39 5.76 -21.88
N GLY A 6 -18.09 6.98 -21.43
CA GLY A 6 -18.92 7.62 -20.39
C GLY A 6 -19.10 6.92 -19.03
N HIS A 7 -18.28 5.94 -18.65
CA HIS A 7 -18.27 5.43 -17.27
C HIS A 7 -16.95 5.74 -16.56
N THR A 8 -16.85 6.92 -15.96
CA THR A 8 -15.92 7.16 -14.86
C THR A 8 -16.39 6.40 -13.62
N HIS A 9 -16.23 5.08 -13.61
CA HIS A 9 -16.39 4.20 -12.45
C HIS A 9 -15.31 4.45 -11.36
N LYS A 10 -14.79 5.68 -11.22
CA LYS A 10 -13.59 5.99 -10.41
C LYS A 10 -13.86 6.16 -8.91
N ASP A 11 -15.12 6.32 -8.49
CA ASP A 11 -15.44 6.55 -7.07
C ASP A 11 -15.75 5.27 -6.27
N ARG A 12 -16.11 4.16 -6.93
CA ARG A 12 -16.35 2.87 -6.24
C ARG A 12 -15.08 2.16 -5.75
N GLN A 13 -13.90 2.72 -6.01
CA GLN A 13 -12.63 2.06 -5.73
C GLN A 13 -11.91 2.60 -4.50
N LYS A 14 -12.48 3.57 -3.77
CA LYS A 14 -11.93 4.08 -2.52
C LYS A 14 -12.68 3.47 -1.33
N ALA A 15 -11.96 3.11 -0.29
CA ALA A 15 -12.47 2.55 0.95
C ALA A 15 -11.82 3.25 2.15
N ARG A 16 -12.58 3.32 3.24
CA ARG A 16 -12.07 3.76 4.54
C ARG A 16 -11.26 2.63 5.17
N CYS A 17 -10.20 2.97 5.89
CA CYS A 17 -9.48 2.01 6.71
C CYS A 17 -10.44 1.40 7.75
N PRO A 18 -10.50 0.06 7.89
CA PRO A 18 -11.34 -0.60 8.89
C PRO A 18 -10.77 -0.53 10.31
N TRP A 19 -9.57 0.04 10.50
CA TRP A 19 -8.92 0.09 11.80
C TRP A 19 -9.61 1.09 12.74
N ALA A 20 -9.86 0.67 13.98
CA ALA A 20 -10.50 1.50 15.00
C ALA A 20 -9.70 2.80 15.23
N GLY A 21 -10.36 3.96 15.10
CA GLY A 21 -9.72 5.27 15.23
C GLY A 21 -9.01 5.77 13.95
N CYS A 22 -8.98 4.99 12.86
CA CYS A 22 -8.40 5.43 11.60
C CYS A 22 -9.48 5.96 10.63
N SER A 23 -9.41 7.24 10.28
CA SER A 23 -10.32 7.88 9.31
C SER A 23 -9.74 8.00 7.91
N ARG A 24 -8.63 7.29 7.61
CA ARG A 24 -7.97 7.37 6.31
C ARG A 24 -8.86 6.76 5.23
N VAL A 25 -9.08 7.50 4.15
CA VAL A 25 -9.75 7.01 2.93
C VAL A 25 -8.71 6.87 1.82
N MET A 26 -8.67 5.72 1.17
CA MET A 26 -7.70 5.43 0.12
C MET A 26 -8.27 4.42 -0.87
N ARG A 27 -7.55 4.15 -1.96
CA ARG A 27 -7.97 3.09 -2.88
C ARG A 27 -8.03 1.75 -2.15
N TRP A 28 -9.04 0.94 -2.45
CA TRP A 28 -9.26 -0.37 -1.84
C TRP A 28 -8.01 -1.26 -1.94
N THR A 29 -7.32 -1.23 -3.09
CA THR A 29 -6.06 -1.94 -3.33
C THR A 29 -4.91 -1.52 -2.39
N ASN A 30 -4.98 -0.32 -1.79
CA ASN A 30 -3.97 0.18 -0.86
C ASN A 30 -4.32 -0.05 0.61
N VAL A 31 -5.56 -0.49 0.94
CA VAL A 31 -6.01 -0.62 2.34
C VAL A 31 -5.18 -1.66 3.10
N ALA A 32 -4.98 -2.85 2.52
CA ALA A 32 -4.19 -3.91 3.14
C ALA A 32 -2.75 -3.46 3.43
N ARG A 33 -2.13 -2.76 2.46
CA ARG A 33 -0.79 -2.21 2.62
C ARG A 33 -0.72 -1.14 3.70
N HIS A 34 -1.69 -0.23 3.75
CA HIS A 34 -1.78 0.79 4.79
C HIS A 34 -1.88 0.18 6.18
N ILE A 35 -2.70 -0.85 6.36
CA ILE A 35 -2.84 -1.54 7.65
C ILE A 35 -1.49 -2.13 8.09
N LYS A 36 -0.81 -2.86 7.20
CA LYS A 36 0.52 -3.42 7.49
C LYS A 36 1.53 -2.34 7.89
N GLU A 37 1.61 -1.25 7.12
CA GLU A 37 2.60 -0.19 7.32
C GLU A 37 2.30 0.73 8.52
N SER A 38 1.04 1.09 8.73
CA SER A 38 0.63 2.18 9.65
C SER A 38 0.07 1.69 10.98
N HIS A 39 -0.43 0.46 11.03
CA HIS A 39 -1.10 -0.07 12.22
C HIS A 39 -0.39 -1.28 12.81
N LEU A 40 -0.05 -2.26 11.97
CA LEU A 40 0.69 -3.43 12.44
C LEU A 40 2.20 -3.16 12.58
N GLY A 41 2.69 -2.08 11.99
CA GLY A 41 4.12 -1.73 12.02
C GLY A 41 5.00 -2.81 11.39
N VAL A 42 4.45 -3.61 10.47
CA VAL A 42 5.17 -4.68 9.78
C VAL A 42 6.28 -4.05 8.96
N LYS A 43 7.52 -4.39 9.32
CA LYS A 43 8.72 -3.99 8.61
C LYS A 43 9.40 -5.23 8.07
N VAL A 44 9.90 -5.13 6.85
CA VAL A 44 10.75 -6.14 6.24
C VAL A 44 12.20 -5.78 6.55
N HIS A 45 13.01 -6.78 6.88
CA HIS A 45 14.40 -6.55 7.28
C HIS A 45 15.32 -7.09 6.20
N CYS A 46 16.42 -6.39 5.95
CA CYS A 46 17.49 -6.93 5.14
C CYS A 46 18.22 -8.01 5.92
N GLU A 47 18.32 -9.22 5.37
CA GLU A 47 19.01 -10.32 6.04
C GLU A 47 20.53 -10.10 6.15
N LYS A 48 21.11 -9.29 5.25
CA LYS A 48 22.55 -9.01 5.23
C LYS A 48 23.00 -7.99 6.29
N CYS A 49 22.27 -6.87 6.41
CA CYS A 49 22.66 -5.77 7.30
C CYS A 49 21.68 -5.49 8.45
N GLY A 50 20.55 -6.18 8.50
CA GLY A 50 19.52 -6.03 9.54
C GLY A 50 18.67 -4.76 9.43
N LYS A 51 18.87 -3.90 8.44
CA LYS A 51 18.08 -2.66 8.28
C LYS A 51 16.61 -2.96 8.02
N ALA A 52 15.74 -2.23 8.71
CA ALA A 52 14.30 -2.36 8.61
C ALA A 52 13.71 -1.37 7.59
N TYR A 53 12.84 -1.87 6.72
CA TYR A 53 12.16 -1.12 5.67
C TYR A 53 10.65 -1.29 5.80
N LYS A 54 9.91 -0.25 5.40
CA LYS A 54 8.44 -0.29 5.43
C LYS A 54 7.84 -1.09 4.27
N ARG A 55 8.61 -1.33 3.20
CA ARG A 55 8.13 -1.98 1.97
C ARG A 55 9.17 -2.90 1.35
N GLU A 56 8.68 -3.93 0.68
CA GLU A 56 9.49 -4.87 -0.09
C GLU A 56 10.19 -4.19 -1.26
N GLU A 57 9.51 -3.28 -1.98
CA GLU A 57 10.14 -2.52 -3.08
C GLU A 57 11.38 -1.74 -2.61
N THR A 58 11.32 -1.15 -1.42
CA THR A 58 12.45 -0.40 -0.85
C THR A 58 13.55 -1.33 -0.35
N LEU A 59 13.20 -2.50 0.18
CA LEU A 59 14.16 -3.51 0.57
C LEU A 59 14.88 -4.07 -0.67
N ALA A 60 14.15 -4.48 -1.70
CA ALA A 60 14.72 -5.02 -2.94
C ALA A 60 15.65 -4.02 -3.65
N ALA A 61 15.33 -2.73 -3.59
CA ALA A 61 16.23 -1.69 -4.07
C ALA A 61 17.50 -1.58 -3.21
N HIS A 62 17.36 -1.66 -1.89
CA HIS A 62 18.49 -1.67 -0.97
C HIS A 62 19.39 -2.90 -1.11
N GLU A 63 18.82 -4.09 -1.31
CA GLU A 63 19.57 -5.35 -1.40
C GLU A 63 20.62 -5.37 -2.52
N LYS A 64 20.42 -4.54 -3.56
CA LYS A 64 21.39 -4.35 -4.65
C LYS A 64 22.64 -3.58 -4.23
N ILE A 65 22.54 -2.77 -3.18
CA ILE A 65 23.61 -1.90 -2.66
C ILE A 65 23.98 -2.23 -1.21
N CYS A 66 23.46 -3.35 -0.68
CA CYS A 66 23.68 -3.76 0.70
C CYS A 66 25.08 -4.31 0.91
#